data_AF-A0A382N950-F1
#
_entry.id   AF-A0A382N950-F1
#
_cell.length_a   1.000
_cell.length_b   1.000
_cell.length_c   1.000
_cell.angle_alpha   90.00
_cell.angle_beta   90.00
_cell.angle_gamma   90.00
#
_symmetry.space_group_name_H-M   'P 1'
#
loop_
_entity.id
_entity.type
_entity.pdbx_description
1 polymer ?
#
loop_
_entity_poly.entity_id
_entity_poly.type
_entity_poly.pdbx_seq_one_letter_code
_entity_poly.pdbx_strand_id
1 'polypeptide(L)'
;MLPGSAHAQSDEIGDTISALPAISARAVTGTAPVVDGDVLADPAWTGAPYATNFIQNAPNEGAPSTERTEVRVLFTEDTLYIGVVCYDRDPGAIIVTDSRRDSSLSDSDNFQLILDTFLDGQNGFVFGTSPAGQEYDGQVINEGVGGSGMGRGGASSGGGGGFNLNWDGVWQVRTQISEVGWSAEFGIPFRTIRYPSNTEQTWGVNFQRTIRRRNESAYWAPLPLQYNLFRVSQAGQLTGLEPPPGATNNLKLTPYVIGEALRLDQTPERGTTAVGDFGGDLKYSVTSGLTLDATYNTDFAQVEVDDQQINLDRFNLFFPEKRPFFLEN
;
A
#
# COMPACT_ATOMS: atom_id res chain seq x y z
N MET A 1 60.37 33.73 27.62
CA MET A 1 59.21 33.03 28.21
C MET A 1 57.99 33.64 27.55
N LEU A 2 57.45 32.95 26.55
CA LEU A 2 56.47 33.46 25.57
C LEU A 2 55.04 33.40 26.14
N PRO A 3 54.13 34.32 25.73
CA PRO A 3 52.71 34.25 26.08
C PRO A 3 51.98 33.22 25.20
N GLY A 4 51.03 32.50 25.80
CA GLY A 4 50.22 31.48 25.16
C GLY A 4 49.14 32.08 24.26
N SER A 5 49.13 31.64 23.01
CA SER A 5 48.08 31.90 22.02
C SER A 5 47.06 30.75 22.07
N ALA A 6 45.86 31.06 22.57
CA ALA A 6 44.69 30.20 22.41
C ALA A 6 44.28 30.15 20.93
N HIS A 7 44.43 28.99 20.30
CA HIS A 7 43.78 28.71 19.02
C HIS A 7 42.43 28.07 19.33
N ALA A 8 41.36 28.82 19.12
CA ALA A 8 40.03 28.27 19.00
C ALA A 8 39.97 27.55 17.66
N GLN A 9 39.95 26.23 17.69
CA GLN A 9 39.64 25.40 16.54
C GLN A 9 38.12 25.31 16.47
N SER A 10 37.53 26.08 15.57
CA SER A 10 36.13 25.98 15.20
C SER A 10 35.93 24.65 14.47
N ASP A 11 35.38 23.65 15.16
CA ASP A 11 34.85 22.46 14.52
C ASP A 11 33.66 22.89 13.64
N GLU A 12 33.90 22.95 12.32
CA GLU A 12 32.83 22.88 11.33
C GLU A 12 32.17 21.51 11.49
N ILE A 13 31.06 21.46 12.22
CA ILE A 13 30.09 20.36 12.13
C ILE A 13 29.46 20.50 10.75
N GLY A 14 30.09 19.88 9.76
CA GLY A 14 29.51 19.67 8.44
C GLY A 14 28.26 18.81 8.60
N ASP A 15 27.11 19.46 8.47
CA ASP A 15 25.80 18.84 8.35
C ASP A 15 25.82 17.94 7.11
N THR A 16 26.21 16.69 7.31
CA THR A 16 26.17 15.68 6.25
C THR A 16 24.73 15.22 6.20
N ILE A 17 23.88 15.94 5.44
CA ILE A 17 22.62 15.40 4.99
C ILE A 17 23.00 14.16 4.17
N SER A 18 22.97 12.98 4.81
CA SER A 18 23.15 11.72 4.11
C SER A 18 22.09 11.69 3.02
N ALA A 19 22.52 11.64 1.76
CA ALA A 19 21.59 11.49 0.65
C ALA A 19 20.65 10.30 0.90
N LEU A 20 19.37 10.47 0.60
CA LEU A 20 18.39 9.39 0.71
C LEU A 20 18.86 8.20 -0.13
N PRO A 21 18.66 6.95 0.32
CA PRO A 21 19.19 5.79 -0.36
C PRO A 21 18.49 5.58 -1.71
N ALA A 22 19.17 4.90 -2.63
CA ALA A 22 18.63 4.55 -3.94
C ALA A 22 18.82 3.05 -4.23
N ILE A 23 17.86 2.45 -4.91
CA ILE A 23 17.91 1.09 -5.45
C ILE A 23 17.50 1.14 -6.93
N SER A 24 18.17 0.37 -7.77
CA SER A 24 17.80 0.25 -9.17
C SER A 24 16.92 -0.98 -9.39
N ALA A 25 15.78 -0.79 -10.06
CA ALA A 25 15.00 -1.87 -10.63
C ALA A 25 15.76 -2.49 -11.80
N ARG A 26 15.54 -3.78 -12.05
CA ARG A 26 16.14 -4.48 -13.19
C ARG A 26 15.06 -5.11 -14.07
N ALA A 27 15.12 -4.84 -15.37
CA ALA A 27 14.27 -5.51 -16.35
C ALA A 27 14.57 -7.02 -16.39
N VAL A 28 13.53 -7.84 -16.41
CA VAL A 28 13.66 -9.29 -16.60
C VAL A 28 14.06 -9.58 -18.05
N THR A 29 15.17 -10.30 -18.26
CA THR A 29 15.68 -10.67 -19.59
C THR A 29 15.40 -12.13 -19.99
N GLY A 30 14.71 -12.89 -19.12
CA GLY A 30 14.39 -14.30 -19.32
C GLY A 30 13.00 -14.62 -18.77
N THR A 31 12.90 -15.69 -17.97
CA THR A 31 11.64 -16.05 -17.31
C THR A 31 11.32 -15.05 -16.19
N ALA A 32 10.10 -14.53 -16.19
CA ALA A 32 9.59 -13.70 -15.10
C ALA A 32 9.54 -14.49 -13.79
N PRO A 33 9.69 -13.82 -12.62
CA PRO A 33 9.53 -14.48 -11.35
C PRO A 33 8.17 -15.15 -11.24
N VAL A 34 8.14 -16.37 -10.71
CA VAL A 34 6.89 -17.03 -10.34
C VAL A 34 6.56 -16.56 -8.93
N VAL A 35 5.42 -15.89 -8.75
CA VAL A 35 5.01 -15.43 -7.41
C VAL A 35 4.54 -16.64 -6.59
N ASP A 36 5.48 -17.32 -5.94
CA ASP A 36 5.27 -18.48 -5.07
C ASP A 36 5.78 -18.27 -3.64
N GLY A 37 6.52 -17.18 -3.41
CA GLY A 37 7.04 -16.76 -2.12
C GLY A 37 8.51 -17.13 -1.90
N ASP A 38 9.16 -17.86 -2.81
CA ASP A 38 10.55 -18.31 -2.68
C ASP A 38 11.54 -17.48 -3.53
N VAL A 39 11.84 -16.29 -3.02
CA VAL A 39 12.80 -15.36 -3.63
C VAL A 39 14.21 -15.97 -3.79
N LEU A 40 14.60 -16.91 -2.93
CA LEU A 40 15.96 -17.46 -2.91
C LEU A 40 16.14 -18.62 -3.91
N ALA A 41 15.07 -19.38 -4.17
CA ALA A 41 15.09 -20.47 -5.13
C ALA A 41 14.83 -19.99 -6.58
N ASP A 42 14.18 -18.84 -6.77
CA ASP A 42 13.85 -18.35 -8.11
C ASP A 42 15.07 -17.68 -8.80
N PRO A 43 15.54 -18.22 -9.94
CA PRO A 43 16.71 -17.69 -10.66
C PRO A 43 16.50 -16.27 -11.22
N ALA A 44 15.26 -15.82 -11.42
CA ALA A 44 14.95 -14.47 -11.91
C ALA A 44 15.50 -13.38 -10.98
N TRP A 45 15.61 -13.65 -9.67
CA TRP A 45 16.16 -12.72 -8.68
C TRP A 45 17.69 -12.69 -8.63
N THR A 46 18.35 -13.68 -9.24
CA THR A 46 19.81 -13.82 -9.17
C THR A 46 20.49 -12.62 -9.85
N GLY A 47 21.42 -12.00 -9.11
CA GLY A 47 22.19 -10.84 -9.58
C GLY A 47 21.42 -9.52 -9.63
N ALA A 48 20.15 -9.49 -9.20
CA ALA A 48 19.42 -8.23 -9.04
C ALA A 48 20.05 -7.40 -7.91
N PRO A 49 20.23 -6.07 -8.09
CA PRO A 49 20.56 -5.17 -7.00
C PRO A 49 19.51 -5.30 -5.88
N TYR A 50 19.95 -5.13 -4.63
CA TYR A 50 19.06 -5.23 -3.48
C TYR A 50 19.29 -4.10 -2.48
N ALA A 51 18.19 -3.60 -1.92
CA ALA A 51 18.18 -2.72 -0.77
C ALA A 51 18.45 -3.55 0.49
N THR A 52 19.26 -3.01 1.40
CA THR A 52 19.61 -3.63 2.68
C THR A 52 20.02 -2.54 3.68
N ASN A 53 20.57 -2.90 4.84
CA ASN A 53 20.99 -1.98 5.90
C ASN A 53 19.84 -1.13 6.46
N PHE A 54 18.71 -1.78 6.74
CA PHE A 54 17.56 -1.12 7.37
C PHE A 54 17.96 -0.54 8.73
N ILE A 55 17.43 0.64 9.05
CA ILE A 55 17.69 1.37 10.28
C ILE A 55 16.44 1.36 11.15
N GLN A 56 16.62 1.04 12.43
CA GLN A 56 15.56 1.03 13.42
C GLN A 56 14.99 2.43 13.61
N ASN A 57 13.66 2.50 13.62
CA ASN A 57 12.90 3.60 14.18
C ASN A 57 12.56 3.28 15.64
N ALA A 58 12.14 2.05 15.92
CA ALA A 58 11.95 1.53 17.27
C ALA A 58 12.60 0.13 17.41
N PRO A 59 13.01 -0.29 18.62
CA PRO A 59 13.02 0.49 19.86
C PRO A 59 14.22 1.46 19.98
N ASN A 60 15.28 1.25 19.22
CA ASN A 60 16.51 2.06 19.30
C ASN A 60 16.67 2.88 18.01
N GLU A 61 16.11 4.10 17.98
CA GLU A 61 16.20 4.99 16.82
C GLU A 61 17.65 5.14 16.32
N GLY A 62 17.86 4.95 15.02
CA GLY A 62 19.16 5.10 14.37
C GLY A 62 20.08 3.87 14.45
N ALA A 63 19.74 2.85 15.25
CA ALA A 63 20.51 1.61 15.28
C ALA A 63 20.27 0.76 14.01
N PRO A 64 21.24 -0.06 13.55
CA PRO A 64 20.97 -1.05 12.50
C PRO A 64 19.87 -2.03 12.93
N SER A 65 19.00 -2.44 12.00
CA SER A 65 17.98 -3.48 12.27
C SER A 65 18.63 -4.76 12.80
N THR A 66 17.99 -5.40 13.79
CA THR A 66 18.58 -6.55 14.46
C THR A 66 18.54 -7.83 13.64
N GLU A 67 17.70 -7.88 12.60
CA GLU A 67 17.66 -8.95 11.62
C GLU A 67 17.80 -8.37 10.19
N ARG A 68 18.56 -9.05 9.33
CA ARG A 68 18.84 -8.57 7.98
C ARG A 68 17.56 -8.63 7.13
N THR A 69 17.31 -7.59 6.34
CA THR A 69 16.29 -7.60 5.28
C THR A 69 16.94 -7.24 3.95
N GLU A 70 16.50 -7.93 2.90
CA GLU A 70 16.88 -7.64 1.51
C GLU A 70 15.64 -7.44 0.67
N VAL A 71 15.63 -6.40 -0.16
CA VAL A 71 14.54 -6.14 -1.11
C VAL A 71 15.11 -5.99 -2.50
N ARG A 72 14.58 -6.74 -3.47
CA ARG A 72 14.93 -6.69 -4.89
C ARG A 72 13.72 -6.20 -5.67
N VAL A 73 13.98 -5.45 -6.73
CA VAL A 73 12.93 -4.96 -7.63
C VAL A 73 13.24 -5.39 -9.05
N LEU A 74 12.30 -6.14 -9.64
CA LEU A 74 12.34 -6.53 -11.04
C LEU A 74 11.10 -5.99 -11.75
N PHE A 75 11.15 -5.89 -13.07
CA PHE A 75 9.95 -5.59 -13.84
C PHE A 75 9.97 -6.28 -15.19
N THR A 76 8.78 -6.51 -15.71
CA THR A 76 8.50 -6.99 -17.07
C THR A 76 7.74 -5.90 -17.83
N GLU A 77 7.26 -6.22 -19.04
CA GLU A 77 6.47 -5.28 -19.84
C GLU A 77 5.14 -4.89 -19.18
N ASP A 78 4.61 -5.67 -18.22
CA ASP A 78 3.29 -5.43 -17.62
C ASP A 78 3.24 -5.45 -16.09
N THR A 79 4.28 -5.96 -15.43
CA THR A 79 4.26 -6.21 -13.98
C THR A 79 5.56 -5.77 -13.31
N LEU A 80 5.40 -5.03 -12.22
CA LEU A 80 6.44 -4.74 -11.23
C LEU A 80 6.48 -5.88 -10.20
N TYR A 81 7.67 -6.43 -9.97
CA TYR A 81 7.90 -7.47 -8.98
C TYR A 81 8.78 -6.97 -7.85
N ILE A 82 8.38 -7.27 -6.62
CA ILE A 82 9.16 -6.96 -5.42
C ILE A 82 9.41 -8.27 -4.68
N GLY A 83 10.69 -8.66 -4.60
CA GLY A 83 11.13 -9.84 -3.86
C GLY A 83 11.79 -9.41 -2.57
N VAL A 84 11.25 -9.87 -1.43
CA VAL A 84 11.81 -9.57 -0.11
C VAL A 84 12.25 -10.85 0.60
N VAL A 85 13.46 -10.80 1.17
CA VAL A 85 13.97 -11.84 2.07
C VAL A 85 14.19 -11.19 3.42
N CYS A 86 13.40 -11.61 4.40
CA CYS A 86 13.50 -11.19 5.77
C CYS A 86 14.17 -12.28 6.59
N TYR A 87 15.47 -12.14 6.77
CA TYR A 87 16.23 -13.08 7.57
C TYR A 87 15.77 -13.02 9.03
N ASP A 88 15.82 -14.15 9.71
CA ASP A 88 15.54 -14.25 11.13
C ASP A 88 16.41 -15.35 11.73
N ARG A 89 17.19 -15.02 12.76
CA ARG A 89 18.02 -16.03 13.46
C ARG A 89 17.21 -17.07 14.24
N ASP A 90 15.93 -16.80 14.50
CA ASP A 90 15.00 -17.73 15.15
C ASP A 90 13.67 -17.79 14.39
N PRO A 91 13.61 -18.47 13.23
CA PRO A 91 12.40 -18.54 12.41
C PRO A 91 11.20 -19.16 13.14
N GLY A 92 11.45 -20.04 14.12
CA GLY A 92 10.42 -20.64 14.96
C GLY A 92 9.71 -19.65 15.88
N ALA A 93 10.29 -18.48 16.11
CA ALA A 93 9.73 -17.40 16.91
C ALA A 93 9.03 -16.31 16.07
N ILE A 94 8.93 -16.46 14.75
CA ILE A 94 8.18 -15.53 13.88
C ILE A 94 6.72 -15.51 14.33
N ILE A 95 6.22 -14.32 14.64
CA ILE A 95 4.83 -14.15 15.10
C ILE A 95 3.92 -14.03 13.89
N VAL A 96 3.06 -15.03 13.73
CA VAL A 96 2.05 -15.11 12.69
C VAL A 96 0.68 -15.01 13.35
N THR A 97 -0.09 -13.97 13.04
CA THR A 97 -1.49 -13.85 13.47
C THR A 97 -2.42 -14.32 12.36
N ASP A 98 -3.56 -14.87 12.76
CA ASP A 98 -4.55 -15.47 11.84
C ASP A 98 -5.01 -14.46 10.79
N SER A 99 -4.98 -14.87 9.51
CA SER A 99 -5.15 -14.05 8.30
C SER A 99 -6.61 -13.64 8.04
N ARG A 100 -7.40 -13.41 9.09
CA ARG A 100 -8.78 -12.96 8.92
C ARG A 100 -8.77 -11.64 8.14
N ARG A 101 -9.61 -11.59 7.10
CA ARG A 101 -9.88 -10.40 6.30
C ARG A 101 -10.13 -9.21 7.25
N ASP A 102 -9.46 -8.08 7.00
CA ASP A 102 -9.52 -6.85 7.80
C ASP A 102 -8.74 -6.84 9.14
N SER A 103 -7.86 -7.81 9.41
CA SER A 103 -6.98 -7.76 10.59
C SER A 103 -5.80 -6.79 10.40
N SER A 104 -5.49 -6.00 11.43
CA SER A 104 -4.34 -5.08 11.41
C SER A 104 -3.01 -5.83 11.31
N LEU A 105 -2.08 -5.37 10.47
CA LEU A 105 -0.71 -5.86 10.43
C LEU A 105 0.07 -5.61 11.75
N SER A 106 -0.47 -4.83 12.68
CA SER A 106 0.22 -4.41 13.92
C SER A 106 0.57 -5.55 14.88
N ASP A 107 -0.12 -6.68 14.79
CA ASP A 107 -0.03 -7.76 15.78
C ASP A 107 0.84 -8.94 15.32
N SER A 108 1.42 -8.88 14.12
CA SER A 108 2.31 -9.88 13.55
C SER A 108 3.59 -9.28 12.98
N ASP A 109 4.56 -10.15 12.67
CA ASP A 109 5.65 -9.78 11.79
C ASP A 109 5.07 -9.35 10.43
N ASN A 110 5.60 -8.27 9.85
CA ASN A 110 5.12 -7.79 8.57
C ASN A 110 6.21 -7.06 7.78
N PHE A 111 5.97 -6.93 6.49
CA PHE A 111 6.72 -6.11 5.57
C PHE A 111 5.75 -5.20 4.82
N GLN A 112 6.10 -3.92 4.70
CA GLN A 112 5.31 -2.94 3.98
C GLN A 112 6.22 -2.12 3.06
N LEU A 113 5.66 -1.62 1.96
CA LEU A 113 6.32 -0.75 1.02
C LEU A 113 5.38 0.39 0.62
N ILE A 114 5.97 1.53 0.26
CA ILE A 114 5.25 2.66 -0.32
C ILE A 114 5.90 3.06 -1.64
N LEU A 115 5.09 3.39 -2.64
CA LEU A 115 5.51 3.85 -3.95
C LEU A 115 4.94 5.25 -4.24
N ASP A 116 5.79 6.26 -4.32
CA ASP A 116 5.46 7.56 -4.90
C ASP A 116 5.83 7.55 -6.39
N THR A 117 4.88 7.10 -7.19
CA THR A 117 5.02 6.91 -8.65
C THR A 117 5.16 8.20 -9.45
N PHE A 118 4.75 9.35 -8.90
CA PHE A 118 4.85 10.66 -9.56
C PHE A 118 6.04 11.47 -9.05
N LEU A 119 6.70 10.99 -7.99
CA LEU A 119 7.79 11.66 -7.28
C LEU A 119 7.39 13.08 -6.83
N ASP A 120 6.15 13.22 -6.37
CA ASP A 120 5.57 14.51 -5.96
C ASP A 120 5.75 14.80 -4.46
N GLY A 121 6.29 13.82 -3.71
CA GLY A 121 6.58 13.94 -2.28
C GLY A 121 5.33 14.07 -1.42
N GLN A 122 4.16 13.72 -1.93
CA GLN A 122 2.87 13.87 -1.25
C GLN A 122 2.01 12.61 -1.33
N ASN A 123 1.96 11.96 -2.48
CA ASN A 123 1.03 10.86 -2.74
C ASN A 123 1.78 9.54 -2.94
N GLY A 124 1.12 8.42 -2.65
CA GLY A 124 1.71 7.12 -2.90
C GLY A 124 0.76 5.94 -2.73
N PHE A 125 1.21 4.76 -3.17
CA PHE A 125 0.51 3.49 -3.00
C PHE A 125 1.25 2.64 -1.98
N VAL A 126 0.52 2.09 -1.01
CA VAL A 126 1.07 1.21 0.02
C VAL A 126 0.69 -0.23 -0.34
N PHE A 127 1.66 -1.13 -0.20
CA PHE A 127 1.44 -2.57 -0.26
C PHE A 127 2.15 -3.22 0.92
N GLY A 128 1.58 -4.28 1.46
CA GLY A 128 2.14 -4.95 2.63
C GLY A 128 1.66 -6.37 2.77
N THR A 129 2.46 -7.15 3.49
CA THR A 129 2.11 -8.54 3.80
C THR A 129 2.70 -8.98 5.14
N SER A 130 2.23 -10.13 5.61
CA SER A 130 2.74 -10.83 6.80
C SER A 130 3.25 -12.21 6.38
N PRO A 131 4.01 -12.95 7.21
CA PRO A 131 4.39 -14.32 6.89
C PRO A 131 3.21 -15.25 6.55
N ALA A 132 1.99 -14.91 6.99
CA ALA A 132 0.76 -15.63 6.66
C ALA A 132 0.23 -15.37 5.24
N GLY A 133 0.85 -14.47 4.47
CA GLY A 133 0.39 -14.08 3.14
C GLY A 133 -0.82 -13.14 3.18
N GLN A 134 -0.97 -12.35 4.25
CA GLN A 134 -2.03 -11.33 4.31
C GLN A 134 -1.79 -10.25 3.24
N GLU A 135 -2.84 -9.83 2.53
CA GLU A 135 -2.80 -8.68 1.62
C GLU A 135 -3.20 -7.42 2.40
N TYR A 136 -2.40 -6.36 2.25
CA TYR A 136 -2.66 -5.05 2.80
C TYR A 136 -2.29 -3.99 1.76
N ASP A 137 -3.23 -3.13 1.42
CA ASP A 137 -3.00 -2.03 0.50
C ASP A 137 -3.74 -0.75 0.92
N GLY A 138 -3.43 0.33 0.21
CA GLY A 138 -4.08 1.60 0.40
C GLY A 138 -3.39 2.73 -0.35
N GLN A 139 -4.09 3.85 -0.45
CA GLN A 139 -3.56 5.05 -1.09
C GLN A 139 -3.25 6.13 -0.05
N VAL A 140 -2.05 6.71 -0.11
CA VAL A 140 -1.62 7.84 0.70
C VAL A 140 -1.79 9.12 -0.11
N ILE A 141 -2.36 10.15 0.52
CA ILE A 141 -2.41 11.52 0.01
C ILE A 141 -1.84 12.48 1.05
N ASN A 142 -1.18 13.54 0.60
CA ASN A 142 -0.55 14.56 1.47
C ASN A 142 0.26 13.96 2.63
N GLU A 143 1.06 12.92 2.36
CA GLU A 143 1.93 12.24 3.31
C GLU A 143 1.20 11.66 4.54
N GLY A 144 -0.07 11.30 4.40
CA GLY A 144 -0.88 10.74 5.49
C GLY A 144 -1.43 11.79 6.47
N VAL A 145 -1.24 13.09 6.20
CA VAL A 145 -1.71 14.17 7.08
C VAL A 145 -3.23 14.13 7.22
N GLY A 146 -3.72 14.23 8.46
CA GLY A 146 -5.15 14.19 8.80
C GLY A 146 -5.75 12.77 8.90
N GLY A 147 -5.01 11.73 8.49
CA GLY A 147 -5.38 10.33 8.73
C GLY A 147 -4.98 9.91 10.13
N SER A 148 -5.85 9.16 10.81
CA SER A 148 -5.49 8.50 12.07
C SER A 148 -4.31 7.57 11.81
N GLY A 149 -3.11 8.05 12.13
CA GLY A 149 -1.96 7.18 12.34
C GLY A 149 -2.39 6.03 13.24
N MET A 150 -1.90 4.82 12.95
CA MET A 150 -2.15 3.58 13.69
C MET A 150 -1.78 3.74 15.17
N GLY A 151 -2.69 4.33 15.94
CA GLY A 151 -2.35 4.92 17.23
C GLY A 151 -3.50 5.62 17.95
N ARG A 152 -4.73 5.08 17.86
CA ARG A 152 -5.78 5.06 18.89
C ARG A 152 -7.11 4.68 18.24
N GLY A 153 -7.76 3.66 18.80
CA GLY A 153 -9.00 3.08 18.30
C GLY A 153 -10.02 4.11 17.83
N GLY A 154 -10.41 3.98 16.57
CA GLY A 154 -11.37 4.83 15.90
C GLY A 154 -11.44 4.45 14.43
N ALA A 155 -12.18 3.37 14.14
CA ALA A 155 -12.50 2.90 12.80
C ALA A 155 -13.49 3.87 12.10
N SER A 156 -13.09 5.12 11.90
CA SER A 156 -13.83 6.05 11.06
C SER A 156 -13.29 5.96 9.64
N SER A 157 -13.85 5.04 8.85
CA SER A 157 -13.60 4.87 7.41
C SER A 157 -14.23 5.99 6.56
N GLY A 158 -14.15 7.25 7.01
CA GLY A 158 -14.59 8.42 6.26
C GLY A 158 -13.36 9.09 5.63
N GLY A 159 -13.38 9.31 4.32
CA GLY A 159 -12.28 9.85 3.49
C GLY A 159 -11.81 11.28 3.80
N GLY A 160 -11.66 11.64 5.07
CA GLY A 160 -11.05 12.90 5.54
C GLY A 160 -9.61 12.75 6.03
N GLY A 161 -9.07 11.52 6.01
CA GLY A 161 -7.69 11.23 6.41
C GLY A 161 -6.77 11.02 5.22
N GLY A 162 -5.49 11.41 5.33
CA GLY A 162 -4.49 11.26 4.26
C GLY A 162 -4.12 9.82 3.88
N PHE A 163 -4.88 8.82 4.33
CA PHE A 163 -4.71 7.42 3.96
C PHE A 163 -6.08 6.78 3.71
N ASN A 164 -6.25 6.23 2.51
CA ASN A 164 -7.45 5.55 2.06
C ASN A 164 -7.20 4.04 2.03
N LEU A 165 -7.69 3.35 3.08
CA LEU A 165 -7.69 1.89 3.21
C LEU A 165 -8.71 1.20 2.30
N ASN A 166 -9.67 1.93 1.71
CA ASN A 166 -10.68 1.35 0.84
C ASN A 166 -10.21 1.24 -0.62
N TRP A 167 -9.01 1.75 -0.92
CA TRP A 167 -8.37 1.51 -2.21
C TRP A 167 -7.96 0.04 -2.28
N ASP A 168 -8.57 -0.70 -3.20
CA ASP A 168 -8.40 -2.14 -3.39
C ASP A 168 -7.76 -2.40 -4.76
N GLY A 169 -6.44 -2.59 -4.76
CA GLY A 169 -5.67 -2.80 -5.98
C GLY A 169 -5.70 -4.25 -6.45
N VAL A 170 -5.65 -4.49 -7.76
CA VAL A 170 -5.44 -5.85 -8.28
C VAL A 170 -3.95 -6.19 -8.27
N TRP A 171 -3.47 -6.90 -7.27
CA TRP A 171 -2.09 -7.40 -7.18
C TRP A 171 -2.08 -8.78 -6.52
N GLN A 172 -0.92 -9.41 -6.42
CA GLN A 172 -0.77 -10.69 -5.74
C GLN A 172 0.46 -10.72 -4.85
N VAL A 173 0.37 -11.47 -3.75
CA VAL A 173 1.52 -11.79 -2.91
C VAL A 173 1.52 -13.25 -2.48
N ARG A 174 2.71 -13.83 -2.41
CA ARG A 174 2.96 -15.14 -1.79
C ARG A 174 4.12 -15.04 -0.84
N THR A 175 4.06 -15.84 0.22
CA THR A 175 5.02 -15.83 1.32
C THR A 175 5.46 -17.24 1.65
N GLN A 176 6.71 -17.37 2.10
CA GLN A 176 7.27 -18.64 2.52
C GLN A 176 8.09 -18.44 3.79
N ILE A 177 7.78 -19.21 4.83
CA ILE A 177 8.63 -19.33 6.02
C ILE A 177 9.63 -20.45 5.74
N SER A 178 10.90 -20.21 6.05
CA SER A 178 12.00 -21.17 5.83
C SER A 178 13.02 -21.11 6.97
N GLU A 179 14.08 -21.91 6.87
CA GLU A 179 15.15 -21.95 7.88
C GLU A 179 15.93 -20.65 8.01
N VAL A 180 15.87 -19.76 7.02
CA VAL A 180 16.57 -18.46 7.07
C VAL A 180 15.72 -17.33 7.63
N GLY A 181 14.41 -17.54 7.83
CA GLY A 181 13.43 -16.52 8.19
C GLY A 181 12.17 -16.66 7.36
N TRP A 182 11.77 -15.61 6.65
CA TRP A 182 10.69 -15.69 5.67
C TRP A 182 10.92 -14.77 4.47
N SER A 183 10.31 -15.12 3.35
CA SER A 183 10.36 -14.34 2.11
C SER A 183 8.96 -14.05 1.60
N ALA A 184 8.85 -13.03 0.76
CA ALA A 184 7.64 -12.71 0.03
C ALA A 184 7.94 -12.20 -1.37
N GLU A 185 7.00 -12.46 -2.27
CA GLU A 185 7.02 -11.98 -3.64
C GLU A 185 5.72 -11.25 -3.93
N PHE A 186 5.85 -9.99 -4.34
CA PHE A 186 4.75 -9.16 -4.80
C PHE A 186 4.77 -9.14 -6.31
N GLY A 187 3.61 -9.37 -6.95
CA GLY A 187 3.37 -9.08 -8.35
C GLY A 187 2.35 -7.96 -8.47
N ILE A 188 2.79 -6.76 -8.87
CA ILE A 188 1.95 -5.57 -9.01
C ILE A 188 1.88 -5.22 -10.50
N PRO A 189 0.79 -5.56 -11.20
CA PRO A 189 0.58 -5.13 -12.58
C PRO A 189 0.65 -3.60 -12.68
N PHE A 190 1.33 -3.06 -13.69
CA PHE A 190 1.44 -1.62 -13.87
C PHE A 190 0.08 -0.95 -14.02
N ARG A 191 -0.92 -1.63 -14.60
CA ARG A 191 -2.31 -1.16 -14.68
C ARG A 191 -2.99 -0.93 -13.32
N THR A 192 -2.45 -1.47 -12.23
CA THR A 192 -3.01 -1.36 -10.89
C THR A 192 -2.71 -0.01 -10.27
N ILE A 193 -1.58 0.61 -10.61
CA ILE A 193 -1.13 1.89 -10.08
C ILE A 193 -1.03 2.93 -11.18
N ARG A 194 -1.23 4.20 -10.82
CA ARG A 194 -1.06 5.30 -11.79
C ARG A 194 0.39 5.76 -11.79
N TYR A 195 0.91 6.12 -12.94
CA TYR A 195 2.26 6.66 -13.10
C TYR A 195 2.34 7.54 -14.36
N PRO A 196 3.33 8.45 -14.46
CA PRO A 196 3.50 9.30 -15.63
C PRO A 196 3.74 8.49 -16.93
N SER A 197 3.53 9.10 -18.09
CA SER A 197 3.66 8.39 -19.38
C SER A 197 5.08 8.39 -19.98
N ASN A 198 6.08 8.89 -19.26
CA ASN A 198 7.48 8.88 -19.70
C ASN A 198 8.08 7.46 -19.65
N THR A 199 9.01 7.17 -20.54
CA THR A 199 9.59 5.82 -20.65
C THR A 199 10.52 5.52 -19.47
N GLU A 200 11.54 6.33 -19.21
CA GLU A 200 12.42 6.14 -18.05
C GLU A 200 11.90 6.93 -16.85
N GLN A 201 11.74 6.26 -15.71
CA GLN A 201 11.14 6.83 -14.51
C GLN A 201 12.00 6.63 -13.27
N THR A 202 11.87 7.58 -12.35
CA THR A 202 12.32 7.44 -10.97
C THR A 202 11.11 7.61 -10.07
N TRP A 203 10.89 6.65 -9.18
CA TRP A 203 9.81 6.70 -8.19
C TRP A 203 10.40 6.87 -6.80
N GLY A 204 9.63 7.48 -5.89
CA GLY A 204 9.94 7.43 -4.47
C GLY A 204 9.59 6.04 -3.92
N VAL A 205 10.46 5.45 -3.10
CA VAL A 205 10.21 4.17 -2.45
C VAL A 205 10.76 4.13 -1.03
N ASN A 206 9.98 3.55 -0.12
CA ASN A 206 10.51 3.14 1.18
C ASN A 206 9.92 1.79 1.58
N PHE A 207 10.63 1.12 2.47
CA PHE A 207 10.32 -0.22 2.96
C PHE A 207 10.32 -0.22 4.48
N GLN A 208 9.34 -0.86 5.09
CA GLN A 208 9.26 -1.10 6.52
C GLN A 208 9.34 -2.59 6.80
N ARG A 209 10.20 -2.95 7.74
CA ARG A 209 10.22 -4.26 8.40
C ARG A 209 9.72 -4.12 9.82
N THR A 210 8.72 -4.90 10.20
CA THR A 210 8.26 -5.04 11.58
C THR A 210 8.61 -6.44 12.10
N ILE A 211 9.35 -6.51 13.21
CA ILE A 211 9.68 -7.75 13.92
C ILE A 211 8.96 -7.73 15.26
N ARG A 212 7.80 -8.39 15.32
CA ARG A 212 6.81 -8.15 16.38
C ARG A 212 7.30 -8.61 17.74
N ARG A 213 8.02 -9.74 17.81
CA ARG A 213 8.58 -10.29 19.06
C ARG A 213 9.62 -9.38 19.72
N ARG A 214 10.26 -8.51 18.93
CA ARG A 214 11.26 -7.54 19.40
C ARG A 214 10.70 -6.14 19.60
N ASN A 215 9.43 -5.93 19.24
CA ASN A 215 8.82 -4.61 19.12
C ASN A 215 9.68 -3.65 18.27
N GLU A 216 10.25 -4.20 17.19
CA GLU A 216 11.17 -3.49 16.32
C GLU A 216 10.48 -3.11 15.02
N SER A 217 10.61 -1.84 14.64
CA SER A 217 10.28 -1.32 13.32
C SER A 217 11.54 -0.72 12.72
N ALA A 218 11.86 -1.10 11.50
CA ALA A 218 13.02 -0.60 10.78
C ALA A 218 12.65 -0.18 9.35
N TYR A 219 13.27 0.90 8.88
CA TYR A 219 13.06 1.45 7.55
C TYR A 219 14.32 1.36 6.70
N TRP A 220 14.15 1.21 5.39
CA TRP A 220 15.28 1.28 4.46
C TRP A 220 15.79 2.71 4.28
N ALA A 221 14.90 3.66 3.95
CA ALA A 221 15.17 5.09 4.09
C ALA A 221 14.78 5.52 5.51
N PRO A 222 15.74 5.91 6.38
CA PRO A 222 15.46 6.17 7.78
C PRO A 222 14.46 7.31 7.96
N LEU A 223 13.52 7.13 8.90
CA LEU A 223 12.50 8.11 9.24
C LEU A 223 12.61 8.51 10.73
N PRO A 224 12.51 9.80 11.07
CA PRO A 224 12.36 10.26 12.44
C PRO A 224 11.16 9.61 13.15
N LEU A 225 11.25 9.43 14.47
CA LEU A 225 10.19 8.83 15.31
C LEU A 225 8.77 9.38 15.13
N GLN A 226 8.64 10.66 14.76
CA GLN A 226 7.34 11.32 14.55
C GLN A 226 6.65 10.93 13.23
N TYR A 227 7.37 10.27 12.33
CA TYR A 227 6.89 9.87 11.01
C TYR A 227 6.79 8.36 10.90
N ASN A 228 5.97 7.91 9.95
CA ASN A 228 5.81 6.51 9.58
C ASN A 228 6.05 6.36 8.07
N LEU A 229 5.84 5.14 7.56
CA LEU A 229 6.05 4.80 6.15
C LEU A 229 5.36 5.78 5.16
N PHE A 230 4.30 6.48 5.56
CA PHE A 230 3.55 7.40 4.69
C PHE A 230 4.27 8.72 4.40
N ARG A 231 5.41 8.99 5.07
CA ARG A 231 6.25 10.18 4.84
C ARG A 231 7.05 10.06 3.53
N VAL A 232 6.35 10.16 2.40
CA VAL A 232 6.93 9.97 1.06
C VAL A 232 7.98 11.02 0.68
N SER A 233 7.94 12.24 1.23
CA SER A 233 9.00 13.25 0.99
C SER A 233 10.39 12.84 1.51
N GLN A 234 10.46 11.82 2.36
CA GLN A 234 11.71 11.25 2.89
C GLN A 234 11.96 9.81 2.40
N ALA A 235 11.22 9.36 1.38
CA ALA A 235 11.45 8.07 0.75
C ALA A 235 12.77 8.06 -0.03
N GLY A 236 13.38 6.88 -0.13
CA GLY A 236 14.49 6.65 -1.06
C GLY A 236 14.02 6.68 -2.51
N GLN A 237 14.92 6.39 -3.45
CA GLN A 237 14.62 6.41 -4.88
C GLN A 237 14.70 5.01 -5.49
N LEU A 238 13.69 4.68 -6.30
CA LEU A 238 13.68 3.54 -7.20
C LEU A 238 13.98 4.02 -8.62
N THR A 239 15.14 3.66 -9.15
CA THR A 239 15.64 4.10 -10.46
C THR A 239 15.67 2.96 -11.48
N GLY A 240 15.87 3.27 -12.76
CA GLY A 240 15.98 2.27 -13.82
C GLY A 240 14.67 1.56 -14.16
N LEU A 241 13.53 2.17 -13.82
CA LEU A 241 12.21 1.69 -14.20
C LEU A 241 11.84 2.18 -15.60
N GLU A 242 11.36 1.24 -16.42
CA GLU A 242 10.81 1.52 -17.74
C GLU A 242 9.39 0.93 -17.88
N PRO A 243 8.38 1.50 -17.21
CA PRO A 243 7.02 0.99 -17.26
C PRO A 243 6.39 1.22 -18.65
N PRO A 244 5.45 0.36 -19.08
CA PRO A 244 4.83 0.47 -20.40
C PRO A 244 4.05 1.78 -20.53
N PRO A 245 4.15 2.49 -21.66
CA PRO A 245 3.35 3.69 -21.90
C PRO A 245 1.86 3.32 -21.98
N GLY A 246 1.02 4.01 -21.22
CA GLY A 246 -0.44 3.92 -21.34
C GLY A 246 -1.11 2.74 -20.64
N ALA A 247 -0.41 1.95 -19.80
CA ALA A 247 -1.08 0.89 -19.02
C ALA A 247 -2.06 1.44 -17.96
N THR A 248 -2.04 2.76 -17.70
CA THR A 248 -3.00 3.46 -16.84
C THR A 248 -4.32 3.79 -17.53
N ASN A 249 -4.49 3.52 -18.84
CA ASN A 249 -5.74 3.77 -19.56
C ASN A 249 -6.75 2.66 -19.26
N ASN A 250 -7.39 2.73 -18.09
CA ASN A 250 -8.34 1.72 -17.64
C ASN A 250 -9.78 2.12 -17.97
N LEU A 251 -10.56 1.17 -18.49
CA LEU A 251 -12.01 1.30 -18.72
C LEU A 251 -12.72 0.22 -17.91
N LYS A 252 -13.44 0.61 -16.87
CA LYS A 252 -14.28 -0.27 -16.06
C LYS A 252 -15.75 0.01 -16.38
N LEU A 253 -16.47 -1.02 -16.82
CA LEU A 253 -17.92 -0.98 -17.05
C LEU A 253 -18.59 -1.98 -16.10
N THR A 254 -19.51 -1.49 -15.28
CA THR A 254 -20.21 -2.29 -14.26
C THR A 254 -21.72 -2.22 -14.52
N PRO A 255 -22.30 -3.12 -15.34
CA PRO A 255 -23.74 -3.14 -15.58
C PRO A 255 -24.49 -3.83 -14.42
N TYR A 256 -25.72 -3.40 -14.13
CA TYR A 256 -26.61 -4.07 -13.18
C TYR A 256 -28.07 -4.11 -13.65
N VAL A 257 -28.81 -5.11 -13.14
CA VAL A 257 -30.24 -5.32 -13.41
C VAL A 257 -30.93 -5.63 -12.09
N ILE A 258 -32.04 -4.95 -11.82
CA ILE A 258 -32.87 -5.12 -10.63
C ILE A 258 -34.22 -5.64 -11.09
N GLY A 259 -34.77 -6.65 -10.40
CA GLY A 259 -36.10 -7.16 -10.64
C GLY A 259 -36.88 -7.28 -9.34
N GLU A 260 -38.03 -6.61 -9.25
CA GLU A 260 -38.96 -6.71 -8.14
C GLU A 260 -40.21 -7.49 -8.58
N ALA A 261 -40.60 -8.49 -7.79
CA ALA A 261 -41.82 -9.25 -7.99
C ALA A 261 -42.73 -9.08 -6.77
N LEU A 262 -43.72 -8.20 -6.88
CA LEU A 262 -44.72 -8.00 -5.84
C LEU A 262 -45.86 -9.00 -6.00
N ARG A 263 -46.11 -9.79 -4.94
CA ARG A 263 -47.29 -10.65 -4.82
C ARG A 263 -48.25 -10.06 -3.79
N LEU A 264 -49.42 -9.63 -4.25
CA LEU A 264 -50.50 -9.11 -3.39
C LEU A 264 -51.40 -10.28 -2.96
N ASP A 265 -51.20 -10.81 -1.76
CA ASP A 265 -51.88 -12.01 -1.25
C ASP A 265 -53.35 -11.81 -0.81
N GLN A 266 -54.07 -10.79 -1.32
CA GLN A 266 -55.43 -10.50 -0.85
C GLN A 266 -56.54 -10.37 -1.90
N THR A 267 -56.30 -10.63 -3.19
CA THR A 267 -57.41 -10.80 -4.16
C THR A 267 -57.05 -11.75 -5.32
N PRO A 268 -57.96 -12.62 -5.82
CA PRO A 268 -57.63 -13.66 -6.81
C PRO A 268 -57.34 -13.16 -8.24
N GLU A 269 -57.40 -11.86 -8.52
CA GLU A 269 -57.46 -11.33 -9.91
C GLU A 269 -56.43 -10.25 -10.26
N ARG A 270 -55.30 -10.12 -9.54
CA ARG A 270 -54.21 -9.25 -10.02
C ARG A 270 -52.90 -10.02 -10.18
N GLY A 271 -52.47 -10.11 -11.44
CA GLY A 271 -51.25 -10.79 -11.87
C GLY A 271 -49.99 -10.17 -11.26
N THR A 272 -48.93 -10.97 -11.22
CA THR A 272 -47.60 -10.56 -10.78
C THR A 272 -47.16 -9.31 -11.52
N THR A 273 -46.94 -8.21 -10.81
CA THR A 273 -46.26 -7.03 -11.37
C THR A 273 -44.76 -7.28 -11.25
N ALA A 274 -44.11 -7.53 -12.38
CA ALA A 274 -42.66 -7.53 -12.48
C ALA A 274 -42.22 -6.11 -12.85
N VAL A 275 -41.54 -5.43 -11.94
CA VAL A 275 -40.86 -4.16 -12.23
C VAL A 275 -39.39 -4.49 -12.41
N GLY A 276 -38.83 -4.15 -13.57
CA GLY A 276 -37.42 -4.35 -13.88
C GLY A 276 -36.76 -3.01 -14.10
N ASP A 277 -35.59 -2.82 -13.52
CA ASP A 277 -34.75 -1.65 -13.76
C ASP A 277 -33.34 -2.09 -14.18
N PHE A 278 -32.64 -1.25 -14.94
CA PHE A 278 -31.28 -1.55 -15.39
C PHE A 278 -30.43 -0.30 -15.35
N GLY A 279 -29.19 -0.43 -14.91
CA GLY A 279 -28.25 0.68 -14.90
C GLY A 279 -26.84 0.22 -15.16
N GLY A 280 -25.91 1.15 -15.09
CA GLY A 280 -24.50 0.81 -15.17
C GLY A 280 -23.58 1.97 -14.87
N ASP A 281 -22.43 1.63 -14.32
CA ASP A 281 -21.35 2.56 -14.02
C ASP A 281 -20.21 2.42 -14.99
N LEU A 282 -19.63 3.54 -15.39
CA LEU A 282 -18.49 3.67 -16.28
C LEU A 282 -17.40 4.48 -15.57
N LYS A 283 -16.21 3.91 -15.46
CA LYS A 283 -15.01 4.61 -14.98
C LYS A 283 -13.93 4.51 -16.05
N TYR A 284 -13.47 5.65 -16.54
CA TYR A 284 -12.49 5.73 -17.63
C TYR A 284 -11.34 6.67 -17.29
N SER A 285 -10.11 6.15 -17.25
CA SER A 285 -8.91 6.95 -17.08
C SER A 285 -8.52 7.63 -18.39
N VAL A 286 -8.86 8.92 -18.51
CA VAL A 286 -8.60 9.75 -19.70
C VAL A 286 -7.09 10.01 -19.86
N THR A 287 -6.40 10.25 -18.75
CA THR A 287 -4.93 10.33 -18.66
C THR A 287 -4.48 9.72 -17.33
N SER A 288 -3.17 9.56 -17.10
CA SER A 288 -2.63 9.09 -15.81
C SER A 288 -3.06 9.96 -14.61
N GLY A 289 -3.46 11.21 -14.83
CA GLY A 289 -3.91 12.15 -13.80
C GLY A 289 -5.39 12.54 -13.88
N LEU A 290 -6.17 11.98 -14.82
CA LEU A 290 -7.56 12.38 -15.05
C LEU A 290 -8.46 11.15 -15.23
N THR A 291 -9.54 11.10 -14.46
CA THR A 291 -10.56 10.05 -14.56
C THR A 291 -11.93 10.65 -14.83
N LEU A 292 -12.65 10.01 -15.74
CA LEU A 292 -14.04 10.27 -16.04
C LEU A 292 -14.88 9.19 -15.36
N ASP A 293 -15.73 9.58 -14.43
CA ASP A 293 -16.77 8.71 -13.89
C ASP A 293 -18.13 9.13 -14.44
N ALA A 294 -18.85 8.17 -15.00
CA ALA A 294 -20.18 8.35 -15.55
C ALA A 294 -21.08 7.21 -15.07
N THR A 295 -22.33 7.52 -14.77
CA THR A 295 -23.31 6.52 -14.34
C THR A 295 -24.61 6.73 -15.11
N TYR A 296 -25.27 5.62 -15.45
CA TYR A 296 -26.54 5.62 -16.13
C TYR A 296 -27.57 4.87 -15.30
N ASN A 297 -28.68 5.55 -15.00
CA ASN A 297 -29.83 5.03 -14.28
C ASN A 297 -29.50 4.46 -12.89
N THR A 298 -28.82 5.28 -12.07
CA THR A 298 -28.43 5.00 -10.69
C THR A 298 -29.60 4.54 -9.82
N ASP A 299 -29.51 3.36 -9.23
CA ASP A 299 -30.47 2.93 -8.22
C ASP A 299 -30.17 3.61 -6.87
N PHE A 300 -31.05 4.52 -6.47
CA PHE A 300 -31.00 5.16 -5.15
C PHE A 300 -31.69 4.32 -4.05
N ALA A 301 -32.36 3.22 -4.41
CA ALA A 301 -33.18 2.41 -3.50
C ALA A 301 -32.42 1.29 -2.77
N GLN A 302 -31.15 1.03 -3.11
CA GLN A 302 -30.25 0.17 -2.30
C GLN A 302 -29.23 0.96 -1.48
N VAL A 303 -29.68 2.02 -0.81
CA VAL A 303 -29.09 2.31 0.51
C VAL A 303 -29.65 1.27 1.45
N GLU A 304 -28.80 0.47 2.11
CA GLU A 304 -29.18 -0.23 3.34
C GLU A 304 -29.67 0.83 4.35
N VAL A 305 -30.95 1.17 4.30
CA VAL A 305 -31.66 1.83 5.38
C VAL A 305 -32.22 0.70 6.24
N ASP A 306 -31.37 0.11 7.07
CA ASP A 306 -31.82 -0.42 8.36
C ASP A 306 -30.61 -0.68 9.26
N ASP A 307 -30.22 0.37 9.97
CA ASP A 307 -30.14 0.27 11.42
C ASP A 307 -30.95 1.45 11.95
N GLN A 308 -32.20 1.22 12.37
CA GLN A 308 -32.91 2.19 13.18
C GLN A 308 -32.18 2.36 14.52
N GLN A 309 -31.16 3.21 14.55
CA GLN A 309 -30.66 3.74 15.81
C GLN A 309 -31.58 4.86 16.25
N ILE A 310 -32.42 4.56 17.25
CA ILE A 310 -33.18 5.59 17.97
C ILE A 310 -32.16 6.42 18.75
N ASN A 311 -31.71 7.52 18.14
CA ASN A 311 -30.86 8.50 18.79
C ASN A 311 -31.72 9.48 19.60
N LEU A 312 -31.63 9.39 20.93
CA LEU A 312 -32.30 10.29 21.86
C LEU A 312 -31.41 11.47 22.29
N ASP A 313 -30.24 11.64 21.66
CA ASP A 313 -29.28 12.70 21.95
C ASP A 313 -29.20 13.75 20.83
N ARG A 314 -28.66 14.93 21.13
CA ARG A 314 -28.68 16.14 20.29
C ARG A 314 -27.64 16.17 19.16
N PHE A 315 -26.99 15.05 18.86
CA PHE A 315 -25.94 14.95 17.85
C PHE A 315 -26.42 14.11 16.66
N ASN A 316 -26.06 14.52 15.44
CA ASN A 316 -26.45 13.80 14.22
C ASN A 316 -25.74 12.44 14.12
N LEU A 317 -26.49 11.43 13.66
CA LEU A 317 -25.94 10.14 13.25
C LEU A 317 -25.19 10.33 11.93
N PHE A 318 -23.93 9.89 11.87
CA PHE A 318 -23.16 9.80 10.63
C PHE A 318 -23.14 8.34 10.19
N PHE A 319 -23.63 8.07 8.98
CA PHE A 319 -23.53 6.76 8.36
C PHE A 319 -22.25 6.67 7.53
N PRO A 320 -21.48 5.57 7.61
CA PRO A 320 -20.34 5.36 6.74
C PRO A 320 -20.80 5.15 5.29
N GLU A 321 -20.18 5.86 4.35
CA GLU A 321 -20.39 5.72 2.90
C GLU A 321 -19.79 4.38 2.43
N LYS A 322 -20.60 3.52 1.80
CA LYS A 322 -20.20 2.16 1.37
C LYS A 322 -20.17 1.98 -0.15
N ARG A 323 -20.56 2.99 -0.92
CA ARG A 323 -20.67 2.87 -2.38
C ARG A 323 -19.28 2.97 -3.02
N PRO A 324 -18.86 2.00 -3.87
CA PRO A 324 -17.54 1.99 -4.51
C PRO A 324 -17.18 3.30 -5.23
N PHE A 325 -18.17 3.96 -5.83
CA PHE A 325 -18.01 5.25 -6.51
C PHE A 325 -17.42 6.36 -5.62
N PHE A 326 -17.83 6.42 -4.34
CA PHE A 326 -17.41 7.48 -3.41
C PHE A 326 -16.17 7.10 -2.60
N LEU A 327 -15.66 5.87 -2.76
CA LEU A 327 -14.54 5.34 -1.99
C LEU A 327 -13.18 5.52 -2.69
N GLU A 328 -13.13 5.88 -3.98
CA GLU A 328 -11.90 5.86 -4.81
C GLU A 328 -11.48 7.23 -5.38
N ASN A 329 -11.80 8.35 -4.73
CA ASN A 329 -11.39 9.70 -5.19
C ASN A 329 -10.19 10.26 -4.42
#